data_AF-A0A0M4ESB5-F1
#
_entry.id   AF-A0A0M4ESB5-F1
#
_cell.length_a   1.000
_cell.length_b   1.000
_cell.length_c   1.000
_cell.angle_alpha   90.00
_cell.angle_beta   90.00
_cell.angle_gamma   90.00
#
_symmetry.space_group_name_H-M   'P 1'
#
loop_
_entity.id
_entity.type
_entity.pdbx_description
1 polymer ?
#
loop_
_entity_poly.entity_id
_entity_poly.type
_entity_poly.pdbx_seq_one_letter_code
_entity_poly.pdbx_strand_id
1 'polypeptide(L)'
;MLDVESKLIENLDNYATQLERKLEAVRSYVADMRAENDKAKQQTESYLSNPLNAFALIRRMHQDWLYWRLYMEQPVGHEQAAYVPQMQQHLPTSTDLEEAAASIHRIQLTYDMKAADM
;
A
#
# COMPACT_ATOMS: atom_id res chain seq x y z
N MET A 1 -0.84 7.78 25.28
CA MET A 1 -1.47 6.79 24.37
C MET A 1 -2.06 7.45 23.14
N LEU A 2 -2.87 8.50 23.25
CA LEU A 2 -3.44 9.20 22.08
C LEU A 2 -2.40 9.71 21.07
N ASP A 3 -1.26 10.22 21.54
CA ASP A 3 -0.16 10.65 20.66
C ASP A 3 0.51 9.46 19.93
N VAL A 4 0.58 8.31 20.60
CA VAL A 4 1.16 7.06 20.07
C VAL A 4 0.22 6.51 18.99
N GLU A 5 -1.09 6.49 19.26
CA GLU A 5 -2.11 6.12 18.28
C GLU A 5 -2.13 7.05 17.06
N SER A 6 -2.05 8.36 17.29
CA SER A 6 -2.00 9.35 16.19
C SER A 6 -0.80 9.12 15.27
N LYS A 7 0.38 8.83 15.82
CA LYS A 7 1.58 8.48 15.04
C LYS A 7 1.45 7.16 14.29
N LEU A 8 0.78 6.16 14.86
CA LEU A 8 0.50 4.90 14.17
C LEU A 8 -0.46 5.09 13.00
N ILE A 9 -1.49 5.92 13.18
CA ILE A 9 -2.42 6.31 12.11
C ILE A 9 -1.68 7.04 10.99
N GLU A 10 -0.86 8.04 11.32
CA GLU A 10 -0.03 8.76 10.35
C GLU A 10 0.93 7.83 9.60
N ASN A 11 1.54 6.87 10.30
CA ASN A 11 2.40 5.86 9.68
C ASN A 11 1.63 4.96 8.68
N LEU A 12 0.39 4.60 9.00
CA LEU A 12 -0.46 3.81 8.12
C LEU A 12 -0.94 4.63 6.91
N ASP A 13 -1.25 5.90 7.09
CA ASP A 13 -1.59 6.82 6.00
C ASP A 13 -0.42 7.04 5.04
N ASN A 14 0.79 7.18 5.58
CA ASN A 14 2.02 7.21 4.78
C ASN A 14 2.22 5.92 3.99
N TYR A 15 1.90 4.76 4.56
CA TYR A 15 1.94 3.49 3.82
C TYR A 15 0.93 3.48 2.66
N ALA A 16 -0.31 3.91 2.90
CA ALA A 16 -1.34 4.04 1.87
C ALA A 16 -0.88 4.96 0.74
N THR A 17 -0.29 6.12 1.07
CA THR A 17 0.27 7.06 0.10
C THR A 17 1.37 6.43 -0.76
N GLN A 18 2.26 5.62 -0.18
CA GLN A 18 3.29 4.93 -0.97
C GLN A 18 2.70 3.88 -1.91
N LEU A 19 1.69 3.13 -1.46
CA LEU A 19 0.97 2.17 -2.30
C LEU A 19 0.28 2.87 -3.47
N GLU A 20 -0.37 4.01 -3.22
CA GLU A 20 -1.04 4.80 -4.24
C GLU A 20 -0.06 5.30 -5.31
N ARG A 21 1.11 5.82 -4.91
CA ARG A 21 2.17 6.22 -5.86
C ARG A 21 2.64 5.06 -6.72
N LYS A 22 2.84 3.86 -6.14
CA LYS A 22 3.22 2.67 -6.91
C LYS A 22 2.12 2.27 -7.89
N LEU A 23 0.86 2.33 -7.45
CA LEU A 23 -0.30 2.04 -8.30
C LEU A 23 -0.41 3.03 -9.47
N GLU A 24 -0.24 4.32 -9.21
CA GLU A 24 -0.29 5.37 -10.22
C GLU A 24 0.78 5.17 -11.30
N ALA A 25 2.03 4.89 -10.90
CA ALA A 25 3.12 4.61 -11.83
C ALA A 25 2.80 3.40 -12.74
N VAL A 26 2.29 2.30 -12.17
CA VAL A 26 1.86 1.12 -12.93
C VAL A 26 0.72 1.48 -13.89
N ARG A 27 -0.29 2.21 -13.42
CA ARG A 27 -1.47 2.58 -14.22
C ARG A 27 -1.12 3.49 -15.38
N SER A 28 -0.27 4.49 -15.16
CA SER A 28 0.22 5.39 -16.20
C SER A 28 0.92 4.60 -17.30
N TYR A 29 1.85 3.73 -16.94
CA TYR A 29 2.58 2.93 -17.93
C TYR A 29 1.67 1.95 -18.68
N VAL A 30 0.71 1.32 -18.00
CA VAL A 30 -0.27 0.45 -18.65
C VAL A 30 -1.10 1.22 -19.68
N ALA A 31 -1.48 2.46 -19.38
CA ALA A 31 -2.20 3.32 -20.31
C ALA A 31 -1.34 3.64 -21.56
N ASP A 32 -0.09 4.06 -21.35
CA ASP A 32 0.84 4.37 -22.44
C ASP A 32 1.12 3.15 -23.33
N MET A 33 1.40 2.00 -22.71
CA MET A 33 1.63 0.75 -23.44
C MET A 33 0.40 0.30 -24.22
N ARG A 34 -0.80 0.46 -23.67
CA ARG A 34 -2.04 0.09 -24.34
C ARG A 34 -2.25 0.96 -25.57
N ALA A 35 -2.12 2.28 -25.42
CA ALA A 35 -2.25 3.20 -26.55
C ALA A 35 -1.23 2.88 -27.67
N GLU A 36 0.01 2.58 -27.32
CA GLU A 36 1.05 2.22 -28.29
C GLU A 36 0.78 0.86 -28.95
N ASN A 37 0.32 -0.12 -28.18
CA ASN A 37 -0.02 -1.44 -28.70
C ASN A 37 -1.23 -1.39 -29.64
N ASP A 38 -2.22 -0.58 -29.32
CA ASP A 38 -3.41 -0.41 -30.16
C ASP A 38 -3.05 0.25 -31.49
N LYS A 39 -2.18 1.28 -31.49
CA LYS A 39 -1.62 1.86 -32.72
C LYS A 39 -0.89 0.81 -33.56
N ALA A 40 -0.04 -0.01 -32.93
CA ALA A 40 0.69 -1.07 -33.61
C ALA A 40 -0.24 -2.13 -34.23
N LYS A 41 -1.32 -2.51 -33.52
CA LYS A 41 -2.30 -3.50 -34.00
C LYS A 41 -3.17 -3.00 -35.15
N GLN A 42 -3.54 -1.71 -35.13
CA GLN A 42 -4.38 -1.12 -36.18
C GLN A 42 -3.65 -1.03 -37.53
N GLN A 43 -2.33 -0.81 -37.51
CA GLN A 43 -1.54 -0.56 -38.72
C GLN A 43 -0.20 -1.30 -38.69
N THR A 44 -0.22 -2.62 -38.47
CA THR A 44 0.99 -3.43 -38.21
C THR A 44 2.09 -3.26 -39.26
N GLU A 45 1.77 -3.37 -40.56
CA GLU A 45 2.78 -3.27 -41.62
C GLU A 45 3.44 -1.88 -41.63
N SER A 46 2.64 -0.81 -41.54
CA SER A 46 3.15 0.57 -41.52
C SER A 46 3.95 0.86 -40.25
N TYR A 47 3.46 0.38 -39.10
CA TYR A 47 4.12 0.54 -37.82
C TYR A 47 5.49 -0.14 -37.79
N LEU A 48 5.59 -1.39 -38.25
CA LEU A 48 6.85 -2.15 -38.30
C LEU A 48 7.78 -1.69 -39.43
N SER A 49 7.25 -1.08 -40.51
CA SER A 49 8.08 -0.46 -41.55
C SER A 49 8.84 0.76 -41.05
N ASN A 50 8.42 1.38 -39.93
CA ASN A 50 9.18 2.42 -39.27
C ASN A 50 10.25 1.79 -38.35
N PRO A 51 11.55 1.99 -38.64
CA PRO A 51 12.62 1.34 -37.89
C PRO A 51 12.67 1.76 -36.40
N LEU A 52 12.23 2.97 -36.05
CA LEU A 52 12.16 3.42 -34.65
C LEU A 52 11.09 2.64 -33.88
N ASN A 53 9.92 2.43 -34.48
CA ASN A 53 8.82 1.69 -33.89
C ASN A 53 9.17 0.20 -33.74
N ALA A 54 9.78 -0.40 -34.77
CA ALA A 54 10.26 -1.78 -34.72
C ALA A 54 11.32 -1.98 -33.62
N PHE A 55 12.31 -1.08 -33.54
CA PHE A 55 13.31 -1.11 -32.48
C PHE A 55 12.68 -0.94 -31.08
N ALA A 56 11.77 0.03 -30.91
CA ALA A 56 11.08 0.26 -29.65
C ALA A 56 10.28 -0.97 -29.20
N LEU A 57 9.63 -1.68 -30.11
CA LEU A 57 8.92 -2.93 -29.81
C LEU A 57 9.88 -4.02 -29.32
N ILE A 58 11.00 -4.24 -30.01
CA ILE A 58 12.02 -5.22 -29.61
C ILE A 58 12.57 -4.87 -28.23
N ARG A 59 12.92 -3.61 -27.99
CA ARG A 59 13.40 -3.13 -26.68
C ARG A 59 12.38 -3.38 -25.58
N ARG A 60 11.09 -3.09 -25.82
CA ARG A 60 10.01 -3.36 -24.86
C ARG A 60 9.94 -4.85 -24.50
N MET A 61 9.98 -5.71 -25.51
CA MET A 61 9.91 -7.17 -25.33
C MET A 61 11.14 -7.75 -24.64
N HIS A 62 12.32 -7.20 -24.90
CA HIS A 62 13.57 -7.72 -24.34
C HIS A 62 13.87 -7.15 -22.94
N GLN A 63 13.68 -5.85 -22.74
CA GLN A 63 14.27 -5.13 -21.61
C GLN A 63 13.22 -4.49 -20.70
N ASP A 64 12.21 -3.81 -21.26
CA ASP A 64 11.29 -3.03 -20.42
C ASP A 64 10.47 -3.93 -19.49
N TRP A 65 10.04 -5.11 -19.94
CA TRP A 65 9.36 -6.08 -19.07
C TRP A 65 10.23 -6.61 -17.94
N LEU A 66 11.54 -6.71 -18.12
CA LEU A 66 12.46 -7.09 -17.05
C LEU A 66 12.50 -6.01 -15.96
N TYR A 67 12.52 -4.73 -16.34
CA TYR A 67 12.42 -3.63 -15.39
C TYR A 67 11.09 -3.64 -14.64
N TRP A 68 9.97 -3.91 -15.32
CA TRP A 68 8.67 -4.04 -14.67
C TRP A 68 8.60 -5.19 -13.68
N ARG A 69 9.24 -6.33 -14.01
CA ARG A 69 9.37 -7.43 -13.06
C ARG A 69 10.09 -6.98 -11.78
N LEU A 70 11.26 -6.35 -11.91
CA LEU A 70 12.02 -5.85 -10.76
C LEU A 70 11.23 -4.82 -9.94
N TYR A 71 10.51 -3.92 -10.63
CA TYR A 71 9.65 -2.92 -9.98
C TYR A 71 8.47 -3.56 -9.23
N MET A 72 7.86 -4.61 -9.78
CA MET A 72 6.79 -5.36 -9.10
C MET A 72 7.31 -6.07 -7.85
N GLU A 73 8.49 -6.68 -7.93
CA GLU A 73 9.16 -7.37 -6.82
C GLU A 73 9.58 -6.41 -5.68
N GLN A 74 9.77 -5.12 -5.95
CA GLN A 74 10.16 -4.14 -4.94
C GLN A 74 9.06 -3.98 -3.86
N PRO A 75 9.34 -4.29 -2.57
CA PRO A 75 8.37 -4.11 -1.50
C PRO A 75 8.08 -2.62 -1.26
N VAL A 76 6.83 -2.31 -0.92
CA VAL A 76 6.40 -0.97 -0.51
C VAL A 76 6.18 -0.99 1.00
N GLY A 77 6.48 0.11 1.69
CA GLY A 77 6.12 0.25 3.09
C GLY A 77 7.02 -0.46 4.09
N HIS A 78 8.26 -0.81 3.72
CA HIS A 78 9.17 -1.52 4.63
C HIS A 78 9.42 -0.73 5.92
N GLU A 79 9.60 0.58 5.81
CA GLU A 79 9.77 1.47 6.97
C GLU A 79 8.50 1.53 7.82
N GLN A 80 7.33 1.62 7.18
CA GLN A 80 6.04 1.69 7.86
C GLN A 80 5.72 0.39 8.61
N ALA A 81 6.07 -0.75 8.02
CA ALA A 81 5.94 -2.06 8.67
C ALA A 81 6.92 -2.20 9.85
N ALA A 82 8.15 -1.68 9.72
CA ALA A 82 9.15 -1.70 10.78
C ALA A 82 8.83 -0.73 11.93
N TYR A 83 7.97 0.26 11.73
CA TYR A 83 7.60 1.25 12.72
C TYR A 83 6.75 0.68 13.87
N VAL A 84 5.82 -0.25 13.57
CA VAL A 84 4.92 -0.83 14.58
C VAL A 84 5.70 -1.58 15.69
N PRO A 85 6.65 -2.47 15.37
CA PRO A 85 7.50 -3.08 16.40
C PRO A 85 8.31 -2.09 17.23
N GLN A 86 8.75 -0.95 16.66
CA GLN A 86 9.48 0.08 17.40
C GLN A 86 8.62 0.74 18.47
N MET A 87 7.31 0.80 18.26
CA MET A 87 6.35 1.38 19.21
C MET A 87 5.85 0.38 20.25
N GLN A 88 6.28 -0.89 20.19
CA GLN A 88 5.77 -1.96 21.05
C GLN A 88 5.87 -1.63 22.55
N GLN A 89 6.92 -0.95 22.99
CA GLN A 89 7.10 -0.55 24.39
C GLN A 89 6.09 0.52 24.87
N HIS A 90 5.44 1.20 23.94
CA HIS A 90 4.43 2.23 24.22
C HIS A 90 2.99 1.71 24.05
N LEU A 91 2.82 0.48 23.59
CA LEU A 91 1.51 -0.15 23.40
C LEU A 91 1.06 -0.80 24.71
N PRO A 92 -0.25 -0.77 25.02
CA PRO A 92 -0.80 -1.55 26.12
C PRO A 92 -0.52 -3.04 25.92
N THR A 93 -0.29 -3.73 27.02
CA THR A 93 -0.12 -5.17 27.09
C THR A 93 -1.47 -5.89 27.20
N SER A 94 -1.47 -7.22 27.11
CA SER A 94 -2.68 -8.03 27.39
C SER A 94 -3.21 -7.78 28.80
N THR A 95 -2.32 -7.58 29.77
CA THR A 95 -2.69 -7.31 31.17
C THR A 95 -3.41 -5.97 31.29
N ASP A 96 -2.91 -4.92 30.64
CA ASP A 96 -3.57 -3.60 30.67
C ASP A 96 -5.00 -3.69 30.09
N LEU A 97 -5.20 -4.49 29.04
CA LEU A 97 -6.52 -4.73 28.44
C LEU A 97 -7.46 -5.50 29.39
N GLU A 98 -6.96 -6.57 30.01
CA GLU A 98 -7.72 -7.36 30.99
C GLU A 98 -8.12 -6.54 32.21
N GLU A 99 -7.20 -5.73 32.74
CA GLU A 99 -7.45 -4.85 33.89
C GLU A 99 -8.45 -3.74 33.55
N ALA A 100 -8.36 -3.15 32.36
CA ALA A 100 -9.34 -2.18 31.88
C ALA A 100 -10.74 -2.81 31.79
N ALA A 101 -10.85 -4.01 31.20
CA ALA A 101 -12.12 -4.73 31.10
C ALA A 101 -12.70 -5.10 32.47
N ALA A 102 -11.87 -5.61 33.38
CA ALA A 102 -12.28 -5.93 34.75
C ALA A 102 -12.73 -4.69 35.53
N SER A 103 -12.05 -3.55 35.34
CA SER A 103 -12.41 -2.28 35.97
C SER A 103 -13.76 -1.76 35.48
N ILE A 104 -14.01 -1.81 34.17
CA ILE A 104 -15.31 -1.48 33.58
C ILE A 104 -16.42 -2.37 34.17
N HIS A 105 -16.18 -3.69 34.25
CA HIS A 105 -17.14 -4.62 34.83
C HIS A 105 -17.45 -4.31 36.31
N ARG A 106 -16.42 -3.94 37.09
CA ARG A 106 -16.60 -3.54 38.50
C ARG A 106 -17.43 -2.26 38.63
N ILE A 107 -17.24 -1.26 37.75
CA ILE A 107 -18.04 -0.03 37.75
C ILE A 107 -19.51 -0.37 37.49
N GLN A 108 -19.80 -1.21 36.50
CA GLN A 108 -21.17 -1.67 36.21
C GLN A 108 -21.82 -2.32 37.43
N LEU A 109 -21.12 -3.24 38.10
CA LEU A 109 -21.64 -3.92 39.29
C LEU A 109 -21.82 -2.97 40.48
N THR A 110 -20.91 -2.01 40.67
CA THR A 110 -20.93 -1.11 41.83
C THR A 110 -22.06 -0.08 41.73
N TYR A 111 -22.35 0.38 40.51
CA TYR A 111 -23.32 1.45 40.26
C TYR A 111 -24.62 0.95 39.58
N ASP A 112 -24.79 -0.36 39.41
CA ASP A 112 -25.91 -0.99 38.70
C ASP A 112 -26.15 -0.37 37.31
N MET A 113 -25.07 -0.01 36.62
CA MET A 113 -25.10 0.61 35.29
C MET A 113 -25.26 -0.43 34.21
N LYS A 114 -26.13 -0.18 33.23
CA LYS A 114 -26.22 -1.03 32.05
C LYS A 114 -25.11 -0.69 31.07
N ALA A 115 -24.77 -1.63 30.19
CA ALA A 115 -23.79 -1.40 29.13
C ALA A 115 -24.16 -0.22 28.20
N ALA A 116 -25.44 0.11 28.08
CA ALA A 116 -25.92 1.25 27.29
C ALA A 116 -25.79 2.60 28.01
N ASP A 117 -25.55 2.59 29.32
CA ASP A 117 -25.40 3.80 30.16
C ASP A 117 -23.92 4.19 30.34
N MET A 118 -22.98 3.38 29.82
CA MET A 118 -21.56 3.68 29.72
C MET A 118 -21.25 4.37 28.40
#